data_AF-A0A0F0CGM1-F1
#
_entry.id   AF-A0A0F0CGM1-F1
#
_cell.length_a   1.000
_cell.length_b   1.000
_cell.length_c   1.000
_cell.angle_alpha   90.00
_cell.angle_beta   90.00
_cell.angle_gamma   90.00
#
_symmetry.space_group_name_H-M   'P 1'
#
loop_
_entity.id
_entity.type
_entity.pdbx_description
1 polymer ?
#
loop_
_entity_poly.entity_id
_entity_poly.type
_entity_poly.pdbx_seq_one_letter_code
_entity_poly.pdbx_strand_id
1 'polypeptide(L)'
;MKLEQMTIKELLDTSHTIAEKLFDGQVYPWEVLPNIGAFIEELGPILPENEYRKVGKNIWIHKTAKIAPTIAMGGPMIVCAKAEIRQSAFLRGRVIIGEGAVIGNSCELKNSIIFDGAQVPHFNYVGDTIMGFKAHMGAGAVTSNVKSDRSLVKVHAEDGDVTTGFKKFGAILGDHVEIGCNSVLNPGTVIGRNSNVYPLSSVRGCVPADSIYKNQDNIVIKEVREQEAEPEAAEPGKGGLKVVK
;
A
#
# COMPACT_ATOMS: atom_id res chain seq x y z
N MET A 1 -13.23 -7.45 -14.58
CA MET A 1 -12.70 -8.29 -13.48
C MET A 1 -13.91 -8.82 -12.74
N LYS A 2 -13.99 -10.14 -12.62
CA LYS A 2 -15.08 -10.83 -11.91
C LYS A 2 -14.80 -10.93 -10.41
N LEU A 3 -15.83 -11.19 -9.62
CA LEU A 3 -15.73 -11.32 -8.16
C LEU A 3 -14.71 -12.38 -7.73
N GLU A 4 -14.68 -13.53 -8.41
CA GLU A 4 -13.73 -14.62 -8.10
C GLU A 4 -12.27 -14.18 -8.18
N GLN A 5 -11.96 -13.19 -9.03
CA GLN A 5 -10.62 -12.64 -9.24
C GLN A 5 -10.24 -11.55 -8.22
N MET A 6 -11.18 -11.13 -7.37
CA MET A 6 -10.97 -10.09 -6.35
C MET A 6 -10.72 -10.67 -4.95
N THR A 7 -10.67 -12.00 -4.83
CA THR A 7 -10.47 -12.65 -3.54
C THR A 7 -9.05 -12.42 -3.02
N ILE A 8 -8.84 -12.62 -1.72
CA ILE A 8 -7.52 -12.47 -1.08
C ILE A 8 -6.48 -13.32 -1.81
N LYS A 9 -6.80 -14.57 -2.14
CA LYS A 9 -5.87 -15.52 -2.78
C LYS A 9 -5.43 -15.10 -4.18
N GLU A 10 -6.29 -14.40 -4.91
CA GLU A 10 -6.01 -13.93 -6.27
C GLU A 10 -5.23 -12.62 -6.29
N LEU A 11 -5.30 -11.83 -5.21
CA LEU A 11 -4.71 -10.49 -5.14
C LEU A 11 -3.43 -10.43 -4.29
N LEU A 12 -3.34 -11.22 -3.23
CA LEU A 12 -2.35 -11.04 -2.16
C LEU A 12 -1.74 -12.37 -1.72
N ASP A 13 -0.41 -12.43 -1.70
CA ASP A 13 0.32 -13.42 -0.94
C ASP A 13 0.45 -12.96 0.52
N THR A 14 -0.42 -13.49 1.37
CA THR A 14 -0.51 -13.10 2.79
C THR A 14 0.70 -13.52 3.62
N SER A 15 1.59 -14.38 3.10
CA SER A 15 2.84 -14.72 3.78
C SER A 15 3.83 -13.55 3.84
N HIS A 16 3.62 -12.53 3.00
CA HIS A 16 4.41 -11.29 2.94
C HIS A 16 3.85 -10.17 3.85
N THR A 17 3.26 -10.54 4.97
CA THR A 17 2.85 -9.58 6.00
C THR A 17 2.74 -10.24 7.37
N ILE A 18 3.09 -9.50 8.43
CA ILE A 18 2.86 -9.94 9.81
C ILE A 18 1.36 -10.06 10.15
N ALA A 19 0.49 -9.51 9.30
CA ALA A 19 -0.95 -9.51 9.46
C ALA A 19 -1.66 -10.71 8.81
N GLU A 20 -0.94 -11.77 8.42
CA GLU A 20 -1.51 -12.94 7.72
C GLU A 20 -2.82 -13.43 8.36
N LYS A 21 -2.81 -13.67 9.68
CA LYS A 21 -3.96 -14.17 10.43
C LYS A 21 -5.19 -13.26 10.40
N LEU A 22 -5.02 -11.97 10.10
CA LEU A 22 -6.13 -11.04 9.98
C LEU A 22 -7.03 -11.39 8.78
N PHE A 23 -6.48 -12.06 7.77
CA PHE A 23 -7.20 -12.48 6.56
C PHE A 23 -7.91 -13.82 6.71
N ASP A 24 -7.69 -14.55 7.80
CA ASP A 24 -8.30 -15.86 8.03
C ASP A 24 -9.84 -15.76 8.05
N GLY A 25 -10.48 -16.63 7.26
CA GLY A 25 -11.94 -16.70 7.14
C GLY A 25 -12.59 -15.55 6.36
N GLN A 26 -11.82 -14.60 5.83
CA GLN A 26 -12.31 -13.57 4.92
C GLN A 26 -12.23 -14.03 3.47
N VAL A 27 -13.06 -13.46 2.60
CA VAL A 27 -13.07 -13.75 1.16
C VAL A 27 -12.35 -12.65 0.41
N TYR A 28 -12.69 -11.40 0.72
CA TYR A 28 -12.18 -10.22 0.05
C TYR A 28 -11.28 -9.40 0.98
N PRO A 29 -10.21 -8.81 0.44
CA PRO A 29 -9.21 -8.14 1.28
C PRO A 29 -9.77 -6.92 2.00
N TRP A 30 -10.76 -6.20 1.46
CA TRP A 30 -11.32 -5.03 2.14
C TRP A 30 -12.11 -5.37 3.42
N GLU A 31 -12.50 -6.64 3.62
CA GLU A 31 -13.26 -7.06 4.80
C GLU A 31 -12.47 -6.89 6.10
N VAL A 32 -11.13 -6.86 6.03
CA VAL A 32 -10.29 -6.69 7.23
C VAL A 32 -10.11 -5.24 7.67
N LEU A 33 -10.44 -4.25 6.83
CA LEU A 33 -10.20 -2.83 7.09
C LEU A 33 -10.77 -2.33 8.45
N PRO A 34 -11.96 -2.76 8.91
CA PRO A 34 -12.48 -2.35 10.21
C PRO A 34 -11.67 -2.91 11.40
N ASN A 35 -11.00 -4.04 11.20
CA ASN A 35 -10.40 -4.86 12.25
C ASN A 35 -8.90 -4.61 12.46
N ILE A 36 -8.24 -3.87 11.56
CA ILE A 36 -6.79 -3.57 11.64
C ILE A 36 -6.39 -3.04 13.02
N GLY A 37 -7.16 -2.10 13.57
CA GLY A 37 -6.87 -1.52 14.87
C GLY A 37 -6.89 -2.54 16.01
N ALA A 38 -7.95 -3.34 16.09
CA ALA A 38 -8.09 -4.38 17.11
C ALA A 38 -7.01 -5.45 16.98
N PHE A 39 -6.71 -5.86 15.75
CA PHE A 39 -5.65 -6.83 15.46
C PHE A 39 -4.27 -6.35 15.93
N ILE A 40 -3.93 -5.07 15.72
CA ILE A 40 -2.67 -4.51 16.23
C ILE A 40 -2.63 -4.54 17.76
N GLU A 41 -3.75 -4.25 18.42
CA GLU A 41 -3.82 -4.23 19.88
C GLU A 41 -3.74 -5.64 20.50
N GLU A 42 -4.14 -6.67 19.77
CA GLU A 42 -3.99 -8.07 20.14
C GLU A 42 -2.57 -8.61 19.86
N LEU A 43 -2.04 -8.36 18.64
CA LEU A 43 -0.74 -8.87 18.21
C LEU A 43 0.42 -8.14 18.88
N GLY A 44 0.34 -6.81 19.01
CA GLY A 44 1.42 -5.98 19.53
C GLY A 44 2.01 -6.46 20.86
N PRO A 45 1.19 -6.73 21.91
CA PRO A 45 1.66 -7.20 23.21
C PRO A 45 2.43 -8.53 23.20
N ILE A 46 2.25 -9.38 22.18
CA ILE A 46 2.92 -10.69 22.08
C ILE A 46 4.13 -10.67 21.13
N LEU A 47 4.46 -9.51 20.55
CA LEU A 47 5.66 -9.36 19.73
C LEU A 47 6.93 -9.50 20.58
N PRO A 48 7.99 -10.14 20.05
CA PRO A 48 9.24 -10.37 20.79
C PRO A 48 9.90 -9.05 21.25
N GLU A 49 9.99 -8.82 22.56
CA GLU A 49 10.58 -7.59 23.15
C GLU A 49 12.08 -7.41 22.82
N ASN A 50 12.78 -8.51 22.50
CA ASN A 50 14.16 -8.46 22.03
C ASN A 50 14.26 -7.88 20.60
N GLU A 51 13.18 -7.86 19.83
CA GLU A 51 13.14 -7.36 18.44
C GLU A 51 12.34 -6.07 18.30
N TYR A 52 11.24 -5.93 19.04
CA TYR A 52 10.35 -4.77 18.99
C TYR A 52 10.50 -3.90 20.22
N ARG A 53 10.43 -2.59 20.02
CA ARG A 53 10.22 -1.62 21.09
C ARG A 53 8.80 -1.08 21.02
N LYS A 54 8.16 -0.93 22.18
CA LYS A 54 6.90 -0.22 22.30
C LYS A 54 7.16 1.27 22.49
N VAL A 55 6.48 2.11 21.73
CA VAL A 55 6.54 3.58 21.83
C VAL A 55 5.13 4.10 22.09
N GLY A 56 4.97 5.07 22.99
CA GLY A 56 3.65 5.65 23.28
C GLY A 56 2.54 4.60 23.56
N LYS A 57 1.34 4.86 23.05
CA LYS A 57 0.18 3.96 23.19
C LYS A 57 0.00 3.11 21.94
N ASN A 58 0.19 1.80 22.09
CA ASN A 58 -0.07 0.78 21.08
C ASN A 58 0.71 0.97 19.76
N ILE A 59 1.96 1.44 19.83
CA ILE A 59 2.87 1.52 18.69
C ILE A 59 4.05 0.57 18.94
N TRP A 60 4.28 -0.37 18.04
CA TRP A 60 5.39 -1.31 18.10
C TRP A 60 6.28 -1.13 16.89
N ILE A 61 7.58 -0.98 17.13
CA ILE A 61 8.56 -0.67 16.10
C ILE A 61 9.70 -1.67 16.22
N HIS A 62 9.98 -2.40 15.14
CA HIS A 62 11.13 -3.28 15.08
C HIS A 62 12.44 -2.48 15.20
N LYS A 63 13.43 -3.00 15.94
CA LYS A 63 14.69 -2.30 16.25
C LYS A 63 15.53 -1.98 15.02
N THR A 64 15.35 -2.71 13.91
CA THR A 64 16.05 -2.46 12.64
C THR A 64 15.31 -1.50 11.71
N ALA A 65 14.10 -1.05 12.06
CA ALA A 65 13.38 -0.07 11.26
C ALA A 65 14.08 1.30 11.33
N LYS A 66 14.19 1.97 10.19
CA LYS A 66 14.79 3.30 10.06
C LYS A 66 13.67 4.33 10.06
N ILE A 67 13.68 5.22 11.05
CA ILE A 67 12.63 6.22 11.21
C ILE A 67 13.26 7.60 11.30
N ALA A 68 12.86 8.50 10.40
CA ALA A 68 13.29 9.89 10.42
C ALA A 68 12.74 10.60 11.69
N PRO A 69 13.50 11.53 12.28
CA PRO A 69 13.11 12.20 13.53
C PRO A 69 11.90 13.13 13.37
N THR A 70 11.51 13.48 12.14
CA THR A 70 10.45 14.45 11.84
C THR A 70 9.10 13.83 11.55
N ILE A 71 8.94 12.51 11.72
CA ILE A 71 7.64 11.86 11.49
C ILE A 71 6.65 12.16 12.62
N ALA A 72 5.36 12.13 12.29
CA ALA A 72 4.28 12.17 13.27
C ALA A 72 3.56 10.83 13.30
N MET A 73 3.34 10.28 14.50
CA MET A 73 2.70 8.97 14.69
C MET A 73 1.52 9.04 15.67
N GLY A 74 0.37 8.55 15.23
CA GLY A 74 -0.76 8.13 16.06
C GLY A 74 -0.87 6.61 16.07
N GLY A 75 -1.13 6.02 17.24
CA GLY A 75 -1.39 4.58 17.37
C GLY A 75 -2.85 4.21 17.09
N PRO A 76 -3.19 2.91 16.99
CA PRO A 76 -2.27 1.77 17.10
C PRO A 76 -1.47 1.55 15.81
N MET A 77 -0.24 1.02 15.87
CA MET A 77 0.53 0.65 14.67
C MET A 77 1.62 -0.39 14.92
N ILE A 78 2.01 -1.10 13.87
CA ILE A 78 3.17 -2.00 13.84
C ILE A 78 4.09 -1.60 12.68
N VAL A 79 5.38 -1.47 12.96
CA VAL A 79 6.43 -1.23 11.96
C VAL A 79 7.42 -2.38 12.02
N CYS A 80 7.47 -3.18 10.96
CA CYS A 80 8.27 -4.39 10.87
C CYS A 80 9.75 -4.11 10.56
N ALA A 81 10.54 -5.19 10.50
CA ALA A 81 11.99 -5.14 10.31
C ALA A 81 12.38 -4.37 9.04
N LYS A 82 13.50 -3.64 9.09
CA LYS A 82 14.11 -2.95 7.94
C LYS A 82 13.21 -1.93 7.21
N ALA A 83 11.98 -1.70 7.67
CA ALA A 83 11.11 -0.68 7.11
C ALA A 83 11.76 0.70 7.21
N GLU A 84 11.56 1.53 6.19
CA GLU A 84 12.10 2.89 6.13
C GLU A 84 10.96 3.91 6.14
N ILE A 85 10.92 4.75 7.16
CA ILE A 85 9.96 5.86 7.28
C ILE A 85 10.73 7.17 7.20
N ARG A 86 10.54 7.89 6.10
CA ARG A 86 11.30 9.10 5.76
C ARG A 86 10.66 10.37 6.34
N GLN A 87 11.32 11.50 6.10
CA GLN A 87 11.03 12.78 6.72
C GLN A 87 9.59 13.23 6.50
N SER A 88 8.99 13.78 7.56
CA SER A 88 7.67 14.42 7.52
C SER A 88 6.51 13.48 7.14
N ALA A 89 6.71 12.16 7.20
CA ALA A 89 5.60 11.22 7.08
C ALA A 89 4.61 11.39 8.26
N PHE A 90 3.32 11.32 7.95
CA PHE A 90 2.24 11.41 8.93
C PHE A 90 1.44 10.11 9.00
N LEU A 91 1.64 9.35 10.06
CA LEU A 91 0.99 8.06 10.27
C LEU A 91 -0.13 8.25 11.29
N ARG A 92 -1.38 8.17 10.85
CA ARG A 92 -2.56 8.51 11.67
C ARG A 92 -3.01 7.37 12.60
N GLY A 93 -2.44 6.18 12.44
CA GLY A 93 -2.78 5.00 13.20
C GLY A 93 -3.69 4.02 12.46
N ARG A 94 -3.84 2.85 13.07
CA ARG A 94 -4.33 1.61 12.46
C ARG A 94 -3.50 1.26 11.22
N VAL A 95 -2.19 1.28 11.36
CA VAL A 95 -1.27 1.03 10.24
C VAL A 95 -0.34 -0.13 10.57
N ILE A 96 -0.18 -1.04 9.61
CA ILE A 96 0.83 -2.10 9.64
C ILE A 96 1.77 -1.85 8.47
N ILE A 97 3.07 -1.73 8.75
CA ILE A 97 4.13 -1.50 7.75
C ILE A 97 5.04 -2.74 7.74
N GLY A 98 5.03 -3.47 6.62
CA GLY A 98 5.75 -4.73 6.41
C GLY A 98 7.27 -4.59 6.36
N GLU A 99 7.95 -5.74 6.35
CA GLU A 99 9.41 -5.81 6.32
C GLU A 99 9.97 -5.15 5.06
N GLY A 100 10.95 -4.26 5.23
CA GLY A 100 11.59 -3.55 4.11
C GLY A 100 10.68 -2.59 3.34
N ALA A 101 9.43 -2.37 3.79
CA ALA A 101 8.54 -1.42 3.15
C ALA A 101 9.05 0.03 3.33
N VAL A 102 8.76 0.89 2.36
CA VAL A 102 9.19 2.29 2.35
C VAL A 102 7.99 3.21 2.45
N ILE A 103 7.92 4.00 3.52
CA ILE A 103 7.01 5.15 3.62
C ILE A 103 7.85 6.40 3.51
N GLY A 104 7.81 7.03 2.36
CA GLY A 104 8.71 8.11 2.03
C GLY A 104 8.20 9.50 2.42
N ASN A 105 8.81 10.53 1.84
CA ASN A 105 8.67 11.88 2.38
C ASN A 105 7.23 12.39 2.24
N SER A 106 6.76 13.07 3.28
CA SER A 106 5.45 13.75 3.28
C SER A 106 4.29 12.83 2.87
N CYS A 107 4.39 11.54 3.13
CA CYS A 107 3.30 10.59 2.91
C CYS A 107 2.38 10.55 4.13
N GLU A 108 1.07 10.46 3.90
CA GLU A 108 0.07 10.29 4.96
C GLU A 108 -0.58 8.91 4.85
N LEU A 109 -0.49 8.12 5.93
CA LEU A 109 -1.14 6.81 6.03
C LEU A 109 -2.21 6.79 7.12
N LYS A 110 -3.32 6.12 6.83
CA LYS A 110 -4.41 5.89 7.80
C LYS A 110 -5.08 4.55 7.52
N ASN A 111 -5.31 3.74 8.56
CA ASN A 111 -6.13 2.52 8.46
C ASN A 111 -5.71 1.62 7.28
N SER A 112 -4.43 1.25 7.21
CA SER A 112 -3.87 0.61 6.01
C SER A 112 -2.87 -0.49 6.37
N ILE A 113 -2.78 -1.50 5.51
CA ILE A 113 -1.78 -2.58 5.60
C ILE A 113 -0.86 -2.44 4.40
N ILE A 114 0.43 -2.25 4.65
CA ILE A 114 1.48 -2.18 3.65
C ILE A 114 2.31 -3.44 3.78
N PHE A 115 2.28 -4.31 2.78
CA PHE A 115 2.97 -5.60 2.80
C PHE A 115 4.49 -5.40 2.63
N ASP A 116 5.22 -6.49 2.79
CA ASP A 116 6.67 -6.49 2.71
C ASP A 116 7.18 -5.92 1.37
N GLY A 117 8.24 -5.12 1.45
CA GLY A 117 8.89 -4.49 0.30
C GLY A 117 8.02 -3.50 -0.50
N ALA A 118 6.77 -3.25 -0.09
CA ALA A 118 5.90 -2.28 -0.76
C ALA A 118 6.37 -0.84 -0.49
N GLN A 119 6.12 0.06 -1.45
CA GLN A 119 6.71 1.39 -1.46
C GLN A 119 5.68 2.49 -1.73
N VAL A 120 5.67 3.47 -0.83
CA VAL A 120 4.86 4.69 -0.89
C VAL A 120 5.84 5.86 -0.70
N PRO A 121 6.59 6.26 -1.73
CA PRO A 121 7.85 6.96 -1.58
C PRO A 121 7.72 8.49 -1.49
N HIS A 122 6.71 9.14 -2.08
CA HIS A 122 6.69 10.60 -2.19
C HIS A 122 5.27 11.18 -2.27
N PHE A 123 4.90 12.02 -1.31
CA PHE A 123 3.67 12.84 -1.34
C PHE A 123 2.36 12.05 -1.56
N ASN A 124 2.31 10.80 -1.10
CA ASN A 124 1.14 9.96 -1.25
C ASN A 124 0.18 10.13 -0.06
N TYR A 125 -1.12 10.06 -0.34
CA TYR A 125 -2.13 9.81 0.70
C TYR A 125 -2.67 8.39 0.51
N VAL A 126 -2.56 7.56 1.57
CA VAL A 126 -2.96 6.16 1.59
C VAL A 126 -3.89 5.91 2.77
N GLY A 127 -5.19 5.93 2.49
CA GLY A 127 -6.24 5.81 3.50
C GLY A 127 -7.16 4.62 3.27
N ASP A 128 -7.42 3.82 4.29
CA ASP A 128 -8.36 2.69 4.22
C ASP A 128 -8.00 1.74 3.05
N THR A 129 -6.71 1.39 2.94
CA THR A 129 -6.09 0.75 1.76
C THR A 129 -5.22 -0.45 2.16
N ILE A 130 -5.17 -1.47 1.31
CA ILE A 130 -4.22 -2.59 1.44
C ILE A 130 -3.30 -2.57 0.21
N MET A 131 -1.99 -2.56 0.44
CA MET A 131 -0.97 -2.67 -0.59
C MET A 131 -0.23 -3.99 -0.46
N GLY A 132 -0.32 -4.82 -1.51
CA GLY A 132 0.30 -6.13 -1.59
C GLY A 132 1.82 -6.10 -1.70
N PHE A 133 2.41 -7.29 -1.67
CA PHE A 133 3.84 -7.51 -1.66
C PHE A 133 4.52 -6.78 -2.83
N LYS A 134 5.55 -5.99 -2.52
CA LYS A 134 6.29 -5.19 -3.53
C LYS A 134 5.41 -4.32 -4.43
N ALA A 135 4.21 -3.95 -3.99
CA ALA A 135 3.41 -2.93 -4.69
C ALA A 135 4.06 -1.55 -4.51
N HIS A 136 3.95 -0.68 -5.51
CA HIS A 136 4.56 0.63 -5.51
C HIS A 136 3.56 1.71 -5.98
N MET A 137 3.59 2.85 -5.28
CA MET A 137 2.83 4.04 -5.66
C MET A 137 3.76 5.15 -6.12
N GLY A 138 3.63 5.57 -7.38
CA GLY A 138 4.38 6.71 -7.90
C GLY A 138 4.10 8.00 -7.13
N ALA A 139 5.02 8.96 -7.24
CA ALA A 139 4.96 10.23 -6.51
C ALA A 139 3.62 10.95 -6.74
N GLY A 140 3.01 11.44 -5.65
CA GLY A 140 1.75 12.18 -5.68
C GLY A 140 0.51 11.34 -6.00
N ALA A 141 0.64 10.02 -6.19
CA ALA A 141 -0.52 9.15 -6.32
C ALA A 141 -1.29 9.05 -4.99
N VAL A 142 -2.61 9.00 -5.05
CA VAL A 142 -3.47 9.02 -3.86
C VAL A 142 -4.57 7.96 -3.92
N THR A 143 -4.92 7.40 -2.76
CA THR A 143 -6.13 6.59 -2.60
C THR A 143 -7.23 7.44 -1.99
N SER A 144 -8.16 7.90 -2.82
CA SER A 144 -9.35 8.59 -2.32
C SER A 144 -10.22 7.57 -1.61
N ASN A 145 -10.53 7.82 -0.34
CA ASN A 145 -11.26 6.87 0.49
C ASN A 145 -12.71 7.26 0.75
N VAL A 146 -13.19 8.42 0.28
CA VAL A 146 -14.57 8.87 0.49
C VAL A 146 -15.18 9.26 -0.84
N LYS A 147 -16.40 8.78 -1.12
CA LYS A 147 -17.15 9.21 -2.29
C LYS A 147 -17.60 10.67 -2.13
N SER A 148 -17.55 11.44 -3.21
CA SER A 148 -17.99 12.85 -3.21
C SER A 148 -19.48 13.01 -2.85
N ASP A 149 -20.32 12.04 -3.21
CA ASP A 149 -21.74 11.98 -2.85
C ASP A 149 -21.99 11.50 -1.41
N ARG A 150 -20.93 11.14 -0.67
CA ARG A 150 -20.96 10.60 0.70
C ARG A 150 -21.78 9.31 0.86
N SER A 151 -22.15 8.63 -0.21
CA SER A 151 -22.81 7.32 -0.16
C SER A 151 -21.83 6.23 0.29
N LEU A 152 -22.33 5.01 0.50
CA LEU A 152 -21.48 3.87 0.81
C LEU A 152 -20.62 3.51 -0.42
N VAL A 153 -19.38 3.10 -0.17
CA VAL A 153 -18.46 2.63 -1.20
C VAL A 153 -18.93 1.27 -1.72
N LYS A 154 -18.89 1.10 -3.03
CA LYS A 154 -19.14 -0.17 -3.71
C LYS A 154 -17.90 -0.57 -4.48
N VAL A 155 -17.67 -1.87 -4.60
CA VAL A 155 -16.70 -2.43 -5.56
C VAL A 155 -17.49 -2.82 -6.80
N HIS A 156 -17.02 -2.36 -7.96
CA HIS A 156 -17.69 -2.61 -9.24
C HIS A 156 -17.01 -3.78 -9.95
N ALA A 157 -17.60 -4.98 -9.84
CA ALA A 157 -17.17 -6.15 -10.60
C ALA A 157 -18.02 -6.34 -11.85
N GLU A 158 -17.48 -7.07 -12.81
CA GLU A 158 -18.12 -7.35 -14.10
C GLU A 158 -19.41 -8.16 -13.97
N ASP A 159 -19.43 -9.09 -13.00
CA ASP A 159 -20.53 -9.99 -12.66
C ASP A 159 -21.40 -9.48 -11.49
N GLY A 160 -21.17 -8.24 -11.03
CA GLY A 160 -22.05 -7.55 -10.07
C GLY A 160 -21.35 -6.62 -9.09
N ASP A 161 -22.07 -5.58 -8.65
CA ASP A 161 -21.57 -4.67 -7.61
C ASP A 161 -21.56 -5.33 -6.23
N VAL A 162 -20.46 -5.18 -5.48
CA VAL A 162 -20.39 -5.51 -4.05
C VAL A 162 -20.64 -4.27 -3.21
N THR A 163 -21.66 -4.28 -2.37
CA THR A 163 -21.87 -3.24 -1.37
C THR A 163 -21.00 -3.52 -0.14
N THR A 164 -19.99 -2.68 0.10
CA THR A 164 -19.01 -2.93 1.18
C THR A 164 -19.52 -2.59 2.58
N GLY A 165 -20.60 -1.80 2.68
CA GLY A 165 -21.06 -1.25 3.95
C GLY A 165 -20.19 -0.10 4.48
N PHE A 166 -19.11 0.28 3.79
CA PHE A 166 -18.16 1.27 4.27
C PHE A 166 -18.47 2.68 3.77
N LYS A 167 -18.38 3.67 4.67
CA LYS A 167 -18.27 5.09 4.29
C LYS A 167 -16.88 5.47 3.81
N LYS A 168 -15.85 4.73 4.28
CA LYS A 168 -14.46 4.95 3.92
C LYS A 168 -13.81 3.67 3.42
N PHE A 169 -13.32 3.69 2.19
CA PHE A 169 -12.53 2.61 1.59
C PHE A 169 -11.75 3.20 0.42
N GLY A 170 -10.42 3.16 0.53
CA GLY A 170 -9.49 3.61 -0.51
C GLY A 170 -9.39 2.60 -1.63
N ALA A 171 -8.30 1.83 -1.64
CA ALA A 171 -8.04 0.86 -2.69
C ALA A 171 -7.48 -0.47 -2.17
N ILE A 172 -7.48 -1.48 -3.02
CA ILE A 172 -6.70 -2.70 -2.86
C ILE A 172 -5.72 -2.77 -4.03
N LEU A 173 -4.44 -2.79 -3.72
CA LEU A 173 -3.38 -3.04 -4.70
C LEU A 173 -2.86 -4.46 -4.48
N GLY A 174 -3.02 -5.32 -5.47
CA GLY A 174 -2.42 -6.64 -5.45
C GLY A 174 -0.89 -6.60 -5.46
N ASP A 175 -0.28 -7.76 -5.31
CA ASP A 175 1.19 -7.86 -5.32
C ASP A 175 1.79 -7.36 -6.64
N HIS A 176 2.95 -6.73 -6.56
CA HIS A 176 3.71 -6.21 -7.70
C HIS A 176 2.94 -5.20 -8.58
N VAL A 177 1.92 -4.55 -8.01
CA VAL A 177 1.22 -3.46 -8.68
C VAL A 177 2.08 -2.20 -8.72
N GLU A 178 2.07 -1.52 -9.86
CA GLU A 178 2.81 -0.29 -10.10
C GLU A 178 1.84 0.85 -10.47
N ILE A 179 1.68 1.83 -9.57
CA ILE A 179 0.81 2.99 -9.83
C ILE A 179 1.64 4.15 -10.36
N GLY A 180 1.28 4.68 -11.52
CA GLY A 180 1.94 5.85 -12.10
C GLY A 180 1.75 7.12 -11.27
N CYS A 181 2.73 8.03 -11.34
CA CYS A 181 2.74 9.30 -10.61
C CYS A 181 1.45 10.12 -10.82
N ASN A 182 1.03 10.82 -9.77
CA ASN A 182 -0.16 11.68 -9.75
C ASN A 182 -1.48 10.99 -10.17
N SER A 183 -1.54 9.66 -10.08
CA SER A 183 -2.80 8.93 -10.31
C SER A 183 -3.72 9.04 -9.10
N VAL A 184 -5.02 9.08 -9.36
CA VAL A 184 -6.06 9.05 -8.33
C VAL A 184 -6.78 7.72 -8.42
N LEU A 185 -6.68 6.92 -7.36
CA LEU A 185 -7.50 5.72 -7.20
C LEU A 185 -8.79 6.12 -6.48
N ASN A 186 -9.93 5.94 -7.16
CA ASN A 186 -11.24 6.28 -6.59
C ASN A 186 -11.61 5.29 -5.46
N PRO A 187 -12.54 5.66 -4.56
CA PRO A 187 -12.95 4.78 -3.48
C PRO A 187 -13.45 3.42 -4.01
N GLY A 188 -12.94 2.34 -3.43
CA GLY A 188 -13.28 0.97 -3.81
C GLY A 188 -12.54 0.43 -5.04
N THR A 189 -11.45 1.08 -5.47
CA THR A 189 -10.64 0.59 -6.58
C THR A 189 -9.90 -0.70 -6.20
N VAL A 190 -9.93 -1.71 -7.08
CA VAL A 190 -9.22 -2.98 -6.88
C VAL A 190 -8.32 -3.25 -8.09
N ILE A 191 -7.03 -3.42 -7.86
CA ILE A 191 -6.03 -3.64 -8.92
C ILE A 191 -5.39 -5.01 -8.71
N GLY A 192 -5.52 -5.88 -9.72
CA GLY A 192 -4.96 -7.22 -9.73
C GLY A 192 -3.42 -7.22 -9.77
N ARG A 193 -2.84 -8.37 -9.42
CA ARG A 193 -1.39 -8.56 -9.32
C ARG A 193 -0.67 -8.22 -10.62
N ASN A 194 0.60 -7.82 -10.52
CA ASN A 194 1.50 -7.53 -11.64
C ASN A 194 1.04 -6.43 -12.60
N SER A 195 0.01 -5.66 -12.25
CA SER A 195 -0.58 -4.65 -13.13
C SER A 195 0.09 -3.27 -13.00
N ASN A 196 0.07 -2.51 -14.09
CA ASN A 196 0.58 -1.15 -14.15
C ASN A 196 -0.55 -0.16 -14.41
N VAL A 197 -0.50 1.00 -13.78
CA VAL A 197 -1.38 2.15 -14.07
C VAL A 197 -0.53 3.27 -14.63
N TYR A 198 -0.92 3.85 -15.76
CA TYR A 198 -0.23 4.99 -16.33
C TYR A 198 -0.29 6.22 -15.40
N PRO A 199 0.73 7.10 -15.42
CA PRO A 199 0.68 8.36 -14.69
C PRO A 199 -0.55 9.19 -15.06
N LEU A 200 -0.98 10.06 -14.15
CA LEU A 200 -2.14 10.95 -14.33
C LEU A 200 -3.47 10.20 -14.58
N SER A 201 -3.57 8.94 -14.19
CA SER A 201 -4.78 8.16 -14.35
C SER A 201 -5.80 8.46 -13.26
N SER A 202 -7.07 8.61 -13.64
CA SER A 202 -8.22 8.55 -12.72
C SER A 202 -8.81 7.14 -12.78
N VAL A 203 -8.37 6.27 -11.88
CA VAL A 203 -8.79 4.86 -11.88
C VAL A 203 -10.10 4.71 -11.15
N ARG A 204 -11.10 4.15 -11.83
CA ARG A 204 -12.42 3.83 -11.27
C ARG A 204 -12.76 2.38 -11.59
N GLY A 205 -13.22 1.66 -10.58
CA GLY A 205 -13.57 0.24 -10.70
C GLY A 205 -12.35 -0.66 -10.53
N CYS A 206 -12.34 -1.77 -11.26
CA CYS A 206 -11.37 -2.84 -11.03
C CYS A 206 -10.51 -3.12 -12.27
N VAL A 207 -9.21 -3.33 -12.07
CA VAL A 207 -8.23 -3.61 -13.13
C VAL A 207 -7.73 -5.04 -12.98
N PRO A 208 -7.99 -5.96 -13.93
CA PRO A 208 -7.55 -7.36 -13.84
C PRO A 208 -6.05 -7.51 -13.55
N ALA A 209 -5.64 -8.70 -13.10
CA ALA A 209 -4.23 -9.04 -13.00
C ALA A 209 -3.54 -8.98 -14.38
N ASP A 210 -2.21 -8.85 -14.36
CA ASP A 210 -1.37 -8.87 -15.55
C ASP A 210 -1.84 -7.87 -16.63
N SER A 211 -2.20 -6.66 -16.21
CA SER A 211 -2.82 -5.65 -17.06
C SER A 211 -2.10 -4.30 -17.00
N ILE A 212 -2.22 -3.51 -18.06
CA ILE A 212 -1.82 -2.11 -18.13
C ILE A 212 -3.09 -1.27 -18.26
N TYR A 213 -3.39 -0.49 -17.22
CA TYR A 213 -4.44 0.54 -17.25
C TYR A 213 -3.88 1.81 -17.88
N LYS A 214 -4.30 2.11 -19.11
CA LYS A 214 -3.96 3.37 -19.79
C LYS A 214 -5.01 4.44 -19.51
N ASN A 215 -6.29 4.03 -19.55
CA ASN A 215 -7.47 4.78 -19.13
C ASN A 215 -8.66 3.82 -18.99
N GLN A 216 -9.83 4.32 -18.60
CA GLN A 216 -11.01 3.49 -18.32
C GLN A 216 -11.49 2.66 -19.52
N ASP A 217 -11.30 3.16 -20.74
CA ASP A 217 -11.69 2.47 -21.98
C ASP A 217 -10.55 1.65 -22.58
N ASN A 218 -9.36 1.69 -21.98
CA ASN A 218 -8.15 1.09 -22.52
C ASN A 218 -7.33 0.41 -21.41
N ILE A 219 -7.79 -0.78 -21.04
CA ILE A 219 -7.08 -1.72 -20.20
C ILE A 219 -6.61 -2.86 -21.10
N VAL A 220 -5.30 -3.06 -21.19
CA VAL A 220 -4.70 -4.08 -22.05
C VAL A 220 -3.96 -5.12 -21.23
N ILE A 221 -3.80 -6.32 -21.76
CA ILE A 221 -2.94 -7.35 -21.16
C ILE A 221 -1.49 -6.84 -21.17
N LYS A 222 -0.79 -7.04 -20.04
CA LYS A 222 0.62 -6.76 -19.90
C LYS A 222 1.42 -7.94 -20.43
N GLU A 223 2.13 -7.73 -21.53
CA GLU A 223 3.09 -8.71 -22.01
C GLU A 223 4.27 -8.81 -21.05
N VAL A 224 4.73 -10.04 -20.79
CA VAL A 224 5.94 -10.28 -20.02
C VAL A 224 7.12 -9.76 -20.84
N ARG A 225 7.77 -8.70 -20.36
CA ARG A 225 9.04 -8.22 -20.90
C ARG A 225 10.13 -8.61 -19.91
N GLU A 226 11.16 -9.28 -20.39
CA GLU A 226 12.35 -9.53 -19.58
C GLU A 226 12.88 -8.19 -19.08
N GLN A 227 13.05 -8.04 -17.77
CA GLN A 227 13.74 -6.89 -17.21
C GLN A 227 15.21 -6.98 -17.62
N GLU A 228 15.68 -6.01 -18.39
CA GLU A 228 17.12 -5.85 -18.60
C GLU A 228 17.78 -5.67 -17.23
N ALA A 229 18.85 -6.42 -16.97
CA ALA A 229 19.57 -6.33 -15.70
C ALA A 229 19.99 -4.88 -15.47
N GLU A 230 19.67 -4.33 -14.29
CA GLU A 230 20.19 -3.03 -13.90
C GLU A 230 21.73 -3.08 -14.00
N PRO A 231 22.38 -2.13 -14.70
CA PRO A 231 23.82 -2.06 -14.69
C PRO A 231 24.29 -1.86 -13.25
N GLU A 232 25.30 -2.63 -12.83
CA GLU A 232 25.91 -2.50 -11.50
C GLU A 232 26.15 -1.01 -11.19
N ALA A 233 25.69 -0.58 -10.01
CA ALA A 233 25.85 0.79 -9.57
C ALA A 233 27.31 1.21 -9.69
N ALA A 234 27.59 2.18 -10.57
CA ALA A 234 28.93 2.71 -10.76
C ALA A 234 29.48 3.19 -9.41
N GLU A 235 30.72 2.82 -9.08
CA GLU A 235 31.41 3.30 -7.88
C GLU A 235 31.27 4.83 -7.77
N PRO A 236 31.04 5.39 -6.57
CA PRO A 236 30.88 6.82 -6.39
C PRO A 236 32.15 7.54 -6.86
N GLY A 237 32.11 8.06 -8.08
CA GLY A 237 33.18 8.83 -8.66
C GLY A 237 33.44 10.06 -7.82
N LYS A 238 34.71 10.34 -7.53
CA LYS A 238 35.21 11.57 -6.90
C LYS A 238 35.03 12.76 -7.87
N GLY A 239 33.79 13.12 -8.19
CA GLY A 239 33.43 14.23 -9.06
C GLY A 239 32.94 15.41 -8.21
N GLY A 240 33.87 16.26 -7.75
CA GLY A 240 33.50 17.53 -7.12
C GLY A 240 32.70 18.40 -8.08
N LEU A 241 31.62 19.04 -7.59
CA LEU A 241 30.86 20.04 -8.32
C LEU A 241 31.82 21.16 -8.78
N LYS A 242 32.01 21.32 -10.09
CA LYS A 242 32.55 22.55 -10.64
C LYS A 242 31.40 23.55 -10.76
N VAL A 243 31.41 24.54 -9.86
CA VAL A 243 30.59 25.75 -10.00
C VAL A 243 31.03 26.46 -11.26
N VAL A 244 30.15 26.52 -12.26
CA VAL A 244 30.34 27.37 -13.44
C VAL A 244 29.94 28.79 -13.03
N LYS A 245 30.86 29.73 -13.17
CA LYS A 245 30.61 31.18 -12.99
C LYS A 245 29.81 31.73 -14.16
#